data_AF-A0AAD6Z551-F1
#
_entry.id   AF-A0AAD6Z551-F1
#
_cell.length_a   1.000
_cell.length_b   1.000
_cell.length_c   1.000
_cell.angle_alpha   90.00
_cell.angle_beta   90.00
_cell.angle_gamma   90.00
#
_symmetry.space_group_name_H-M   'P 1'
#
loop_
_entity.id
_entity.type
_entity.pdbx_description
1 polymer ?
#
loop_
_entity_poly.entity_id
_entity_poly.type
_entity_poly.pdbx_seq_one_letter_code
_entity_poly.pdbx_strand_id
1 'polypeptide(L)'
;MMGHILALKHQQSLIQPTEVAWIIPKKLHTKIDEHAAILIADPSIQAYRNDKIGPGKLLMEVILANPSWGFGTHMNLNKDAKNTLSSKISRVMTGKRNLVKATILISLGSPPLAGQTSWPGSLNIVELSTLIISKLKVQVKVDVCLCRCVAVLRKLITETTDTKYWGAVDAKLADMQATHPDPAKKSKWIKDYILDLDLLRYKHVELKDLASGPGVPAMWPMPVASPSRLPAASHDNNNNNNR
;
A
#
# COMPACT_ATOMS: atom_id res chain seq x y z
N MET A 1 51.65 3.33 40.07
CA MET A 1 50.18 3.54 39.95
C MET A 1 49.72 4.39 38.75
N MET A 2 50.59 4.83 37.83
CA MET A 2 50.16 5.57 36.62
C MET A 2 49.83 4.67 35.40
N GLY A 3 50.36 3.45 35.34
CA GLY A 3 50.11 2.52 34.22
C GLY A 3 48.65 2.04 34.08
N HIS A 4 47.92 1.94 35.21
CA HIS A 4 46.51 1.50 35.19
C HIS A 4 45.56 2.54 34.60
N ILE A 5 45.88 3.84 34.69
CA ILE A 5 45.02 4.91 34.15
C ILE A 5 45.14 4.98 32.62
N LEU A 6 46.32 4.72 32.07
CA LEU A 6 46.55 4.65 30.62
C LEU A 6 45.85 3.45 29.98
N ALA A 7 45.86 2.29 30.64
CA ALA A 7 45.15 1.10 30.17
C ALA A 7 43.62 1.30 30.14
N LEU A 8 43.05 1.97 31.15
CA LEU A 8 41.63 2.29 31.20
C LEU A 8 41.20 3.28 30.11
N LYS A 9 42.00 4.32 29.83
CA LYS A 9 41.71 5.26 28.73
C LYS A 9 41.77 4.59 27.36
N HIS A 10 42.69 3.64 27.17
CA HIS A 10 42.78 2.87 25.93
C HIS A 10 41.57 1.92 25.75
N GLN A 11 41.12 1.26 26.82
CA GLN A 11 39.90 0.45 26.79
C GLN A 11 38.63 1.30 26.56
N GLN A 12 38.58 2.52 27.10
CA GLN A 12 37.43 3.42 26.89
C GLN A 12 37.34 3.90 25.43
N SER A 13 38.46 4.01 24.72
CA SER A 13 38.48 4.31 23.27
C SER A 13 38.08 3.14 22.37
N LEU A 14 38.07 1.91 22.90
CA LEU A 14 37.60 0.71 22.21
C LEU A 14 36.10 0.47 22.38
N ILE A 15 35.46 1.14 23.34
CA ILE A 15 34.00 1.16 23.47
C ILE A 15 33.49 2.17 22.44
N GLN A 16 33.42 1.74 21.17
CA GLN A 16 32.57 2.46 20.22
C GLN A 16 31.17 2.50 20.82
N PRO A 17 30.54 3.68 20.97
CA PRO A 17 29.18 3.74 21.48
C PRO A 17 28.35 2.84 20.57
N THR A 18 27.75 1.80 21.15
CA THR A 18 26.87 0.87 20.44
C THR A 18 25.94 1.72 19.60
N GLU A 19 26.03 1.60 18.27
CA GLU A 19 25.24 2.42 17.35
C GLU A 19 23.79 2.34 17.80
N VAL A 20 23.29 3.45 18.36
CA VAL A 20 21.97 3.46 18.97
C VAL A 20 20.98 3.28 17.84
N ALA A 21 20.36 2.10 17.80
CA ALA A 21 19.37 1.77 16.78
C ALA A 21 18.33 2.89 16.71
N TRP A 22 18.11 3.45 15.53
CA TRP A 22 17.16 4.53 15.35
C TRP A 22 15.74 4.05 15.71
N ILE A 23 15.11 4.76 16.65
CA ILE A 23 13.75 4.46 17.10
C ILE A 23 12.78 5.35 16.33
N ILE A 24 11.81 4.73 15.67
CA ILE A 24 10.77 5.44 14.90
C ILE A 24 9.91 6.28 15.87
N PRO A 25 9.77 7.60 15.66
CA PRO A 25 8.92 8.43 16.49
C PRO A 25 7.45 7.97 16.49
N LYS A 26 6.75 8.07 17.63
CA LYS A 26 5.33 7.67 17.76
C LYS A 26 4.42 8.39 16.75
N LYS A 27 4.68 9.68 16.48
CA LYS A 27 3.94 10.46 15.48
C LYS A 27 4.07 9.85 14.07
N LEU A 28 5.28 9.43 13.69
CA LEU A 28 5.55 8.78 12.41
C LEU A 28 4.87 7.41 12.33
N HIS A 29 4.84 6.65 13.43
CA HIS A 29 4.06 5.41 13.52
C HIS A 29 2.59 5.60 13.15
N THR A 30 1.92 6.58 13.79
CA THR A 30 0.52 6.89 13.52
C THR A 30 0.30 7.26 12.04
N LYS A 31 1.18 8.08 11.48
CA LYS A 31 1.08 8.49 10.06
C LYS A 31 1.30 7.33 9.09
N ILE A 32 2.24 6.43 9.37
CA ILE A 32 2.43 5.20 8.59
C ILE A 32 1.14 4.37 8.60
N ASP A 33 0.54 4.15 9.77
CA ASP A 33 -0.65 3.31 9.90
C ASP A 33 -1.90 3.91 9.21
N GLU A 34 -2.09 5.23 9.31
CA GLU A 34 -3.15 6.00 8.64
C GLU A 34 -3.01 5.91 7.11
N HIS A 35 -1.86 6.32 6.58
CA HIS A 35 -1.65 6.37 5.13
C HIS A 35 -1.57 4.98 4.50
N ALA A 36 -1.02 3.98 5.20
CA ALA A 36 -1.07 2.60 4.75
C ALA A 36 -2.52 2.11 4.57
N ALA A 37 -3.40 2.46 5.50
CA ALA A 37 -4.80 2.06 5.42
C ALA A 37 -5.54 2.77 4.28
N ILE A 38 -5.24 4.04 4.02
CA ILE A 38 -5.79 4.79 2.89
C ILE A 38 -5.32 4.19 1.56
N LEU A 39 -4.02 3.93 1.40
CA LEU A 39 -3.47 3.38 0.17
C LEU A 39 -4.02 1.98 -0.14
N ILE A 40 -4.27 1.15 0.88
CA ILE A 40 -4.92 -0.17 0.68
C ILE A 40 -6.39 -0.05 0.30
N ALA A 41 -7.07 1.02 0.71
CA ALA A 41 -8.45 1.30 0.34
C ALA A 41 -8.61 2.07 -0.98
N ASP A 42 -7.51 2.41 -1.65
CA ASP A 42 -7.53 3.20 -2.88
C ASP A 42 -7.98 2.33 -4.07
N PRO A 43 -9.13 2.64 -4.73
CA PRO A 43 -9.59 1.89 -5.89
C PRO A 43 -8.74 2.06 -7.14
N SER A 44 -7.83 3.05 -7.16
CA SER A 44 -6.93 3.33 -8.30
C SER A 44 -5.62 2.55 -8.27
N ILE A 45 -5.39 1.77 -7.21
CA ILE A 45 -4.13 1.06 -7.01
C ILE A 45 -3.86 0.02 -8.10
N GLN A 46 -2.65 0.05 -8.65
CA GLN A 46 -2.25 -0.85 -9.74
C GLN A 46 -1.76 -2.21 -9.25
N ALA A 47 -1.19 -2.26 -8.05
CA ALA A 47 -0.64 -3.45 -7.42
C ALA A 47 -0.61 -3.27 -5.91
N TYR A 48 -0.88 -4.33 -5.15
CA TYR A 48 -0.91 -4.33 -3.69
C TYR A 48 0.42 -4.76 -3.06
N ARG A 49 1.27 -5.51 -3.77
CA ARG A 49 2.54 -6.04 -3.26
C ARG A 49 3.77 -5.53 -3.97
N ASN A 50 3.69 -5.16 -5.23
CA ASN A 50 4.85 -4.79 -6.04
C ASN A 50 5.75 -3.73 -5.39
N ASP A 51 7.03 -4.05 -5.15
CA ASP A 51 7.95 -3.13 -4.47
C ASP A 51 8.35 -1.91 -5.32
N LYS A 52 8.15 -1.96 -6.65
CA LYS A 52 8.58 -0.90 -7.59
C LYS A 52 7.51 0.17 -7.84
N ILE A 53 6.24 -0.22 -7.84
CA ILE A 53 5.09 0.65 -8.16
C ILE A 53 3.95 0.54 -7.14
N GLY A 54 4.12 -0.29 -6.12
CA GLY A 54 3.08 -0.57 -5.14
C GLY A 54 3.07 0.43 -3.98
N PRO A 55 2.12 0.23 -3.06
CA PRO A 55 1.75 1.22 -2.06
C PRO A 55 2.82 1.40 -0.98
N GLY A 56 3.70 0.42 -0.77
CA GLY A 56 4.83 0.57 0.14
C GLY A 56 5.82 1.65 -0.32
N LYS A 57 6.08 1.72 -1.62
CA LYS A 57 6.95 2.75 -2.21
C LYS A 57 6.27 4.13 -2.17
N LEU A 58 5.00 4.20 -2.56
CA LEU A 58 4.22 5.44 -2.48
C LEU A 58 4.19 5.98 -1.05
N LEU A 59 4.01 5.11 -0.06
CA LEU A 59 4.04 5.52 1.35
C LEU A 59 5.42 6.05 1.78
N MET A 60 6.50 5.42 1.32
CA MET A 60 7.86 5.92 1.56
C MET A 60 8.05 7.33 0.96
N GLU A 61 7.60 7.54 -0.27
CA GLU A 61 7.66 8.85 -0.94
C GLU A 61 6.85 9.92 -0.18
N VAL A 62 5.64 9.59 0.28
CA VAL A 62 4.82 10.48 1.12
C VAL A 62 5.53 10.84 2.42
N ILE A 63 6.19 9.89 3.08
CA ILE A 63 6.91 10.15 4.33
C ILE A 63 8.12 11.05 4.08
N LEU A 64 8.88 10.81 3.01
CA LEU A 64 10.03 11.64 2.62
C LEU A 64 9.61 13.07 2.27
N ALA A 65 8.44 13.25 1.69
CA ALA A 65 7.85 14.56 1.41
C ALA A 65 7.35 15.30 2.66
N ASN A 66 7.23 14.61 3.81
CA ASN A 66 6.69 15.16 5.05
C ASN A 66 7.65 15.01 6.24
N PRO A 67 8.83 15.67 6.23
CA PRO A 67 9.84 15.53 7.28
C PRO A 67 9.36 15.96 8.67
N SER A 68 8.33 16.81 8.75
CA SER A 68 7.68 17.25 10.00
C SER A 68 6.99 16.12 10.79
N TRP A 69 6.89 14.91 10.21
CA TRP A 69 6.39 13.72 10.90
C TRP A 69 7.46 12.98 11.71
N GLY A 70 8.73 13.35 11.57
CA GLY A 70 9.85 12.79 12.34
C GLY A 70 10.86 11.99 11.50
N PHE A 71 10.76 12.01 10.17
CA PHE A 71 11.78 11.45 9.27
C PHE A 71 12.46 12.60 8.51
N GLY A 72 13.45 13.22 9.16
CA GLY A 72 14.18 14.36 8.59
C GLY A 72 15.12 13.97 7.45
N THR A 73 15.60 14.97 6.70
CA THR A 73 16.52 14.79 5.57
C THR A 73 17.83 14.07 5.96
N HIS A 74 18.36 14.33 7.15
CA HIS A 74 19.54 13.66 7.69
C HIS A 74 19.33 12.16 7.91
N MET A 75 18.11 11.73 8.25
CA MET A 75 17.76 10.32 8.42
C MET A 75 17.69 9.57 7.09
N ASN A 76 17.41 10.26 5.98
CA ASN A 76 17.43 9.64 4.65
C ASN A 76 18.86 9.26 4.21
N LEU A 77 19.89 9.92 4.76
CA LEU A 77 21.30 9.56 4.55
C LEU A 77 21.72 8.35 5.41
N ASN A 78 21.02 8.09 6.51
CA ASN A 78 21.28 6.96 7.38
C ASN A 78 20.59 5.69 6.82
N LYS A 79 21.42 4.73 6.37
CA LYS A 79 20.96 3.47 5.78
C LYS A 79 20.12 2.64 6.77
N ASP A 80 20.50 2.59 8.05
CA ASP A 80 19.81 1.79 9.06
C ASP A 80 18.47 2.39 9.45
N ALA A 81 18.38 3.72 9.53
CA ALA A 81 17.12 4.42 9.73
C ALA A 81 16.14 4.14 8.56
N LYS A 82 16.64 4.22 7.31
CA LYS A 82 15.85 3.93 6.11
C LYS A 82 15.40 2.46 6.04
N ASN A 83 16.28 1.52 6.40
CA ASN A 83 15.95 0.09 6.47
C ASN A 83 14.87 -0.16 7.53
N THR A 84 15.05 0.38 8.73
CA THR A 84 14.08 0.30 9.83
C THR A 84 12.71 0.83 9.42
N LEU A 85 12.67 1.99 8.75
CA LEU A 85 11.45 2.58 8.22
C LEU A 85 10.79 1.69 7.15
N SER A 86 11.58 1.20 6.19
CA SER A 86 11.12 0.32 5.12
C SER A 86 10.53 -0.99 5.65
N SER A 87 11.19 -1.61 6.63
CA SER A 87 10.69 -2.82 7.30
C SER A 87 9.38 -2.54 8.06
N LYS A 88 9.27 -1.39 8.73
CA LYS A 88 8.02 -0.98 9.40
C LYS A 88 6.88 -0.79 8.41
N ILE A 89 7.12 -0.07 7.30
CA ILE A 89 6.13 0.12 6.22
C ILE A 89 5.68 -1.25 5.69
N SER A 90 6.62 -2.11 5.33
CA SER A 90 6.35 -3.44 4.78
C SER A 90 5.50 -4.30 5.72
N ARG A 91 5.80 -4.26 7.03
CA ARG A 91 5.02 -4.98 8.05
C ARG A 91 3.59 -4.43 8.17
N VAL A 92 3.42 -3.11 8.21
CA VAL A 92 2.10 -2.48 8.29
C VAL A 92 1.26 -2.79 7.05
N MET A 93 1.83 -2.63 5.86
CA MET A 93 1.18 -2.93 4.59
C MET A 93 0.74 -4.39 4.50
N THR A 94 1.58 -5.32 4.98
CA THR A 94 1.23 -6.74 5.07
C THR A 94 0.08 -6.98 6.05
N GLY A 95 0.10 -6.33 7.22
CA GLY A 95 -0.99 -6.41 8.18
C GLY A 95 -2.33 -5.91 7.63
N LYS A 96 -2.35 -4.74 6.98
CA LYS A 96 -3.56 -4.16 6.37
C LYS A 96 -4.11 -5.03 5.24
N ARG A 97 -3.23 -5.55 4.38
CA ARG A 97 -3.62 -6.54 3.36
C ARG A 97 -4.23 -7.79 3.98
N ASN A 98 -3.57 -8.41 4.95
CA ASN A 98 -4.10 -9.60 5.61
C ASN A 98 -5.46 -9.35 6.27
N LEU A 99 -5.67 -8.16 6.84
CA LEU A 99 -6.96 -7.74 7.37
C LEU A 99 -8.05 -7.70 6.27
N VAL A 100 -7.76 -7.09 5.12
CA VAL A 100 -8.69 -7.07 3.97
C VAL A 100 -9.00 -8.50 3.51
N LYS A 101 -7.96 -9.32 3.29
CA LYS A 101 -8.13 -10.73 2.88
C LYS A 101 -9.03 -11.50 3.86
N ALA A 102 -8.75 -11.41 5.16
CA ALA A 102 -9.53 -12.08 6.19
C ALA A 102 -10.98 -11.60 6.22
N THR A 103 -11.20 -10.29 6.07
CA THR A 103 -12.55 -9.70 6.02
C THR A 103 -13.35 -10.23 4.82
N ILE A 104 -12.71 -10.32 3.66
CA ILE A 104 -13.33 -10.90 2.45
C ILE A 104 -13.67 -12.38 2.69
N LEU A 105 -12.76 -13.18 3.25
CA LEU A 105 -13.03 -14.60 3.54
C LEU A 105 -14.25 -14.79 4.45
N ILE A 106 -14.35 -14.00 5.52
CA ILE A 106 -15.50 -14.04 6.44
C ILE A 106 -16.79 -13.66 5.71
N SER A 107 -16.72 -12.70 4.78
CA SER A 107 -17.89 -12.20 4.04
C SER A 107 -18.49 -13.18 3.04
N LEU A 108 -17.78 -14.26 2.70
CA LEU A 108 -18.28 -15.26 1.76
C LEU A 108 -19.47 -16.04 2.34
N GLY A 109 -19.56 -16.15 3.67
CA GLY A 109 -20.56 -16.98 4.33
C GLY A 109 -20.35 -18.47 4.08
N SER A 110 -21.41 -19.26 4.27
CA SER A 110 -21.39 -20.69 3.98
C SER A 110 -21.78 -20.96 2.52
N PRO A 111 -21.19 -21.99 1.87
CA PRO A 111 -21.66 -22.43 0.56
C PRO A 111 -23.15 -22.80 0.62
N PRO A 112 -23.94 -22.50 -0.43
CA PRO A 112 -25.34 -22.89 -0.48
C PRO A 112 -25.48 -24.42 -0.48
N LEU A 113 -26.50 -24.93 0.22
CA LEU A 113 -26.89 -26.33 0.12
C LEU A 113 -27.53 -26.62 -1.26
N ALA A 114 -27.61 -27.89 -1.65
CA ALA A 114 -28.26 -28.27 -2.90
C ALA A 114 -29.68 -27.69 -2.98
N GLY A 115 -29.98 -26.96 -4.06
CA GLY A 115 -31.26 -26.27 -4.28
C GLY A 115 -31.35 -24.84 -3.72
N GLN A 116 -30.33 -24.36 -3.00
CA GLN A 116 -30.25 -22.96 -2.58
C GLN A 116 -29.42 -22.13 -3.56
N THR A 117 -29.89 -20.92 -3.85
CA THR A 117 -29.21 -19.97 -4.75
C THR A 117 -28.40 -18.92 -3.99
N SER A 118 -28.73 -18.67 -2.71
CA SER A 118 -28.08 -17.65 -1.88
C SER A 118 -27.05 -18.25 -0.93
N TRP A 119 -25.91 -17.59 -0.75
CA TRP A 119 -24.89 -17.94 0.24
C TRP A 119 -25.30 -17.45 1.64
N PRO A 120 -25.72 -18.33 2.58
CA PRO A 120 -26.15 -17.90 3.90
C PRO A 120 -25.00 -17.22 4.66
N GLY A 121 -25.31 -16.11 5.34
CA GLY A 121 -24.31 -15.32 6.09
C GLY A 121 -23.35 -14.50 5.22
N SER A 122 -23.48 -14.53 3.89
CA SER A 122 -22.69 -13.66 3.01
C SER A 122 -23.07 -12.19 3.17
N LEU A 123 -22.09 -11.30 2.99
CA LEU A 123 -22.31 -9.86 2.93
C LEU A 123 -22.48 -9.42 1.47
N ASN A 124 -23.38 -8.48 1.22
CA ASN A 124 -23.40 -7.82 -0.09
C ASN A 124 -22.16 -6.93 -0.27
N ILE A 125 -21.89 -6.49 -1.50
CA ILE A 125 -20.65 -5.78 -1.81
C ILE A 125 -20.50 -4.43 -1.07
N VAL A 126 -21.61 -3.76 -0.78
CA VAL A 126 -21.63 -2.47 -0.09
C VAL A 126 -21.36 -2.68 1.40
N GLU A 127 -22.00 -3.68 2.01
CA GLU A 127 -21.74 -4.10 3.39
C GLU A 127 -20.28 -4.52 3.57
N LEU A 128 -19.75 -5.34 2.65
CA LEU A 128 -18.35 -5.77 2.68
C LEU A 128 -17.39 -4.58 2.56
N SER A 129 -17.62 -3.69 1.60
CA SER A 129 -16.78 -2.50 1.41
C SER A 129 -16.80 -1.61 2.65
N THR A 130 -17.99 -1.40 3.24
CA THR A 130 -18.17 -0.65 4.50
C THR A 130 -17.42 -1.30 5.66
N LEU A 131 -17.51 -2.63 5.78
CA LEU A 131 -16.82 -3.38 6.82
C LEU A 131 -15.30 -3.28 6.68
N ILE A 132 -14.77 -3.36 5.45
CA ILE A 132 -13.34 -3.19 5.17
C ILE A 132 -12.87 -1.80 5.61
N ILE A 133 -13.56 -0.73 5.20
CA ILE A 133 -13.22 0.65 5.57
C ILE A 133 -13.26 0.84 7.09
N SER A 134 -14.29 0.31 7.75
CA SER A 134 -14.42 0.35 9.21
C SER A 134 -13.24 -0.37 9.91
N LYS A 135 -12.89 -1.59 9.46
CA LYS A 135 -11.76 -2.37 10.02
C LYS A 135 -10.42 -1.70 9.77
N LEU A 136 -10.24 -1.05 8.62
CA LEU A 136 -9.04 -0.27 8.30
C LEU A 136 -8.94 1.01 9.14
N LYS A 137 -10.06 1.47 9.72
CA LYS A 137 -10.22 2.71 10.50
C LYS A 137 -9.89 3.96 9.68
N VAL A 138 -10.40 4.03 8.46
CA VAL A 138 -10.20 5.16 7.55
C VAL A 138 -11.52 5.84 7.20
N GLN A 139 -11.46 7.15 6.97
CA GLN A 139 -12.62 7.96 6.58
C GLN A 139 -12.74 8.01 5.05
N VAL A 140 -12.85 6.84 4.41
CA VAL A 140 -13.07 6.74 2.96
C VAL A 140 -14.55 6.49 2.72
N LYS A 141 -15.18 7.32 1.87
CA LYS A 141 -16.58 7.10 1.47
C LYS A 141 -16.64 5.84 0.62
N VAL A 142 -17.55 4.93 0.95
CA VAL A 142 -17.86 3.79 0.08
C VAL A 142 -18.56 4.30 -1.16
N ASP A 143 -17.91 4.13 -2.31
CA ASP A 143 -18.44 4.46 -3.62
C ASP A 143 -18.44 3.22 -4.54
N VAL A 144 -18.93 3.40 -5.77
CA VAL A 144 -18.99 2.32 -6.76
C VAL A 144 -17.59 1.85 -7.16
N CYS A 145 -16.59 2.72 -7.18
CA CYS A 145 -15.22 2.38 -7.55
C CYS A 145 -14.57 1.45 -6.52
N LEU A 146 -14.76 1.75 -5.23
CA LEU A 146 -14.33 0.88 -4.14
C LEU A 146 -15.05 -0.47 -4.20
N CYS A 147 -16.37 -0.48 -4.41
CA CYS A 147 -17.13 -1.73 -4.53
C CYS A 147 -16.62 -2.61 -5.68
N ARG A 148 -16.29 -2.01 -6.84
CA ARG A 148 -15.67 -2.74 -7.97
C ARG A 148 -14.33 -3.36 -7.58
N CYS A 149 -13.47 -2.59 -6.92
CA CYS A 149 -12.17 -3.06 -6.47
C CYS A 149 -12.31 -4.24 -5.49
N VAL A 150 -13.20 -4.11 -4.51
CA VAL A 150 -13.50 -5.17 -3.54
C VAL A 150 -14.10 -6.41 -4.21
N ALA A 151 -14.96 -6.25 -5.22
CA ALA A 151 -15.54 -7.36 -5.97
C ALA A 151 -14.46 -8.14 -6.75
N VAL A 152 -13.47 -7.46 -7.33
CA VAL A 152 -12.30 -8.09 -7.96
C VAL A 152 -11.54 -8.93 -6.93
N LEU A 153 -11.25 -8.36 -5.76
CA LEU A 153 -10.53 -9.07 -4.70
C LEU A 153 -11.30 -10.30 -4.20
N ARG A 154 -12.63 -10.17 -4.06
CA ARG A 154 -13.51 -11.27 -3.65
C ARG A 154 -13.61 -12.35 -4.72
N LYS A 155 -13.73 -12.01 -6.00
CA LYS A 155 -13.67 -13.01 -7.08
C LYS A 155 -12.36 -13.80 -7.02
N LEU A 156 -11.23 -13.09 -6.94
CA LEU A 156 -9.91 -13.72 -6.92
C LEU A 156 -9.68 -14.62 -5.70
N ILE A 157 -10.27 -14.30 -4.54
CA ILE A 157 -10.14 -15.17 -3.36
C ILE A 157 -10.87 -16.49 -3.53
N THR A 158 -11.98 -16.49 -4.30
CA THR A 158 -12.73 -17.71 -4.60
C THR A 158 -12.09 -18.55 -5.70
N GLU A 159 -11.30 -17.94 -6.58
CA GLU A 159 -10.63 -18.62 -7.69
C GLU A 159 -9.23 -19.13 -7.32
N THR A 160 -8.59 -18.56 -6.27
CA THR A 160 -7.24 -18.96 -5.87
C THR A 160 -7.23 -19.69 -4.53
N THR A 161 -6.63 -20.88 -4.53
CA THR A 161 -6.27 -21.61 -3.30
C THR A 161 -4.84 -21.29 -2.85
N ASP A 162 -4.15 -20.38 -3.55
CA ASP A 162 -2.73 -20.13 -3.34
C ASP A 162 -2.46 -19.41 -2.00
N THR A 163 -1.49 -19.95 -1.27
CA THR A 163 -0.79 -19.28 -0.16
C THR A 163 -0.30 -17.86 -0.53
N LYS A 164 0.01 -17.61 -1.81
CA LYS A 164 0.48 -16.34 -2.37
C LYS A 164 -0.63 -15.47 -2.98
N TYR A 165 -1.84 -15.51 -2.42
CA TYR A 165 -3.00 -14.67 -2.82
C TYR A 165 -2.65 -13.27 -3.40
N TRP A 166 -1.90 -12.44 -2.67
CA TRP A 166 -1.58 -11.08 -3.13
C TRP A 166 -0.69 -11.02 -4.38
N GLY A 167 0.15 -12.03 -4.61
CA GLY A 167 0.90 -12.16 -5.85
C GLY A 167 -0.01 -12.49 -7.04
N ALA A 168 -0.99 -13.39 -6.83
CA ALA A 168 -2.00 -13.70 -7.84
C ALA A 168 -2.90 -12.48 -8.15
N VAL A 169 -3.25 -11.70 -7.12
CA VAL A 169 -3.96 -10.43 -7.29
C VAL A 169 -3.17 -9.46 -8.16
N ASP A 170 -1.91 -9.21 -7.83
CA ASP A 170 -1.07 -8.29 -8.61
C ASP A 170 -0.89 -8.77 -10.06
N ALA A 171 -0.71 -10.08 -10.27
CA ALA A 171 -0.60 -10.66 -11.61
C ALA A 171 -1.90 -10.46 -12.42
N LYS A 172 -3.07 -10.67 -11.80
CA LYS A 172 -4.34 -10.45 -12.50
C LYS A 172 -4.61 -8.97 -12.76
N LEU A 173 -4.25 -8.08 -11.84
CA LEU A 173 -4.36 -6.64 -12.05
C LEU A 173 -3.50 -6.19 -13.24
N ALA A 174 -2.27 -6.70 -13.36
CA ALA A 174 -1.40 -6.44 -14.50
C ALA A 174 -1.97 -7.00 -15.81
N ASP A 175 -2.48 -8.23 -15.80
CA ASP A 175 -3.16 -8.86 -16.95
C ASP A 175 -4.37 -8.04 -17.43
N MET A 176 -5.21 -7.58 -16.50
CA MET A 176 -6.36 -6.73 -16.81
C MET A 176 -5.95 -5.36 -17.38
N GLN A 177 -4.86 -4.78 -16.90
CA GLN A 177 -4.31 -3.53 -17.45
C GLN A 177 -3.76 -3.72 -18.86
N ALA A 178 -3.09 -4.84 -19.13
CA ALA A 178 -2.59 -5.17 -20.46
C ALA A 178 -3.73 -5.46 -21.46
N THR A 179 -4.75 -6.20 -21.02
CA THR A 179 -5.92 -6.60 -21.84
C THR A 179 -6.85 -5.42 -22.12
N HIS A 180 -7.01 -4.52 -21.15
CA HIS A 180 -7.90 -3.36 -21.24
C HIS A 180 -7.14 -2.07 -20.93
N PRO A 181 -6.28 -1.58 -21.86
CA PRO A 181 -5.48 -0.38 -21.64
C PRO A 181 -6.33 0.89 -21.53
N ASP A 182 -7.48 0.92 -22.21
CA ASP A 182 -8.46 2.00 -22.11
C ASP A 182 -9.20 1.97 -20.76
N PRO A 183 -9.08 3.02 -19.91
CA PRO A 183 -9.74 3.08 -18.60
C PRO A 183 -11.25 2.91 -18.67
N ALA A 184 -11.92 3.40 -19.73
CA ALA A 184 -13.37 3.30 -19.86
C ALA A 184 -13.79 1.85 -20.13
N LYS A 185 -13.10 1.16 -21.06
CA LYS A 185 -13.34 -0.27 -21.36
C LYS A 185 -13.05 -1.15 -20.15
N LYS A 186 -11.95 -0.90 -19.44
CA LYS A 186 -11.60 -1.63 -18.22
C LYS A 186 -12.66 -1.46 -17.13
N SER A 187 -13.09 -0.22 -16.90
CA SER A 187 -14.11 0.13 -15.91
C SER A 187 -15.45 -0.56 -16.23
N LYS A 188 -15.84 -0.58 -17.50
CA LYS A 188 -17.02 -1.31 -17.98
C LYS A 188 -16.88 -2.82 -17.79
N TRP A 189 -15.74 -3.40 -18.17
CA TRP A 189 -15.51 -4.84 -18.02
C TRP A 189 -15.57 -5.29 -16.54
N ILE A 190 -14.94 -4.55 -15.63
CA ILE A 190 -15.01 -4.84 -14.19
C ILE A 190 -16.46 -4.76 -13.69
N LYS A 191 -17.24 -3.79 -14.17
CA LYS A 191 -18.66 -3.69 -13.83
C LYS A 191 -19.42 -4.93 -14.31
N ASP A 192 -19.41 -5.18 -15.62
CA ASP A 192 -20.28 -6.15 -16.27
C ASP A 192 -19.90 -7.61 -15.92
N TYR A 193 -18.60 -7.92 -15.74
CA TYR A 193 -18.11 -9.30 -15.58
C TYR A 193 -17.62 -9.66 -14.17
N ILE A 194 -17.57 -8.69 -13.26
CA ILE A 194 -17.14 -8.94 -11.88
C ILE A 194 -18.20 -8.44 -10.91
N LEU A 195 -18.50 -7.15 -10.94
CA LEU A 195 -19.43 -6.57 -9.97
C LEU A 195 -20.85 -7.11 -10.15
N ASP A 196 -21.36 -7.21 -11.38
CA ASP A 196 -22.73 -7.70 -11.61
C ASP A 196 -22.87 -9.18 -11.23
N LEU A 197 -21.86 -10.01 -11.52
CA LEU A 197 -21.82 -11.42 -11.07
C LEU A 197 -21.75 -11.54 -9.54
N ASP A 198 -21.02 -10.63 -8.90
CA ASP A 198 -20.87 -10.57 -7.45
C ASP A 198 -22.21 -10.18 -6.78
N LEU A 199 -22.92 -9.19 -7.33
CA LEU A 199 -24.27 -8.81 -6.90
C LEU A 199 -25.30 -9.94 -7.07
N LEU A 200 -25.20 -10.70 -8.16
CA LEU A 200 -26.06 -11.86 -8.38
C LEU A 200 -25.79 -12.97 -7.36
N ARG A 201 -24.53 -13.14 -6.94
CA ARG A 201 -24.11 -14.24 -6.05
C ARG A 201 -24.33 -13.96 -4.56
N TYR A 202 -24.07 -12.73 -4.11
CA TYR A 202 -23.95 -12.38 -2.69
C TYR A 202 -25.01 -11.37 -2.21
N LYS A 203 -26.24 -11.51 -2.73
CA LYS A 203 -27.40 -10.63 -2.53
C LYS A 203 -27.32 -9.35 -3.37
N HIS A 204 -28.42 -9.09 -4.07
CA HIS A 204 -28.57 -7.90 -4.88
C HIS A 204 -28.75 -6.66 -4.00
N VAL A 205 -28.08 -5.58 -4.37
CA VAL A 205 -28.22 -4.25 -3.74
C VAL A 205 -28.19 -3.19 -4.83
N GLU A 206 -29.09 -2.21 -4.74
CA GLU A 206 -29.09 -1.10 -5.68
C GLU A 206 -27.90 -0.16 -5.41
N LEU A 207 -27.04 0.02 -6.42
CA LEU A 207 -25.88 0.90 -6.30
C LEU A 207 -26.18 2.37 -6.60
N LYS A 208 -27.44 2.72 -6.89
CA LYS A 208 -27.85 4.06 -7.34
C LYS A 208 -27.62 5.13 -6.28
N ASP A 209 -27.71 4.76 -5.01
CA ASP A 209 -27.52 5.67 -3.88
C ASP A 209 -26.04 5.87 -3.52
N LEU A 210 -25.15 5.03 -4.07
CA LEU A 210 -23.71 5.28 -3.98
C LEU A 210 -23.37 6.37 -4.97
N ALA A 211 -23.07 7.56 -4.45
CA ALA A 211 -22.60 8.66 -5.26
C ALA A 211 -21.50 8.16 -6.21
N SER A 212 -21.68 8.40 -7.51
CA SER A 212 -20.60 8.35 -8.50
C SER A 212 -19.69 9.54 -8.27
N GLY A 213 -19.12 9.63 -7.06
CA GLY A 213 -18.18 10.68 -6.73
C GLY A 213 -17.00 10.58 -7.69
N PRO A 214 -16.33 11.70 -8.02
CA PRO A 214 -14.96 11.61 -8.48
C PRO A 214 -14.23 10.84 -7.38
N GLY A 215 -13.91 9.56 -7.64
CA GLY A 215 -13.40 8.64 -6.63
C GLY A 215 -12.29 9.32 -5.86
N VAL A 216 -12.33 9.25 -4.52
CA VAL A 216 -11.44 9.92 -3.54
C VAL A 216 -10.75 11.15 -4.14
N PRO A 217 -11.22 12.39 -3.90
CA PRO A 217 -10.78 13.60 -4.62
C PRO A 217 -9.27 13.53 -4.80
N ALA A 218 -8.83 13.26 -6.05
CA ALA A 218 -7.50 12.75 -6.40
C ALA A 218 -6.54 13.06 -5.28
N MET A 219 -6.34 12.09 -4.35
CA MET A 219 -5.86 12.40 -3.01
C MET A 219 -4.45 12.98 -3.13
N TRP A 220 -4.47 14.31 -3.23
CA TRP A 220 -3.43 15.22 -3.65
C TRP A 220 -2.94 15.08 -5.10
N PRO A 221 -2.64 16.20 -5.79
CA PRO A 221 -1.58 16.14 -6.77
C PRO A 221 -0.34 15.72 -5.98
N MET A 222 0.01 14.44 -6.05
CA MET A 222 1.40 14.06 -5.82
C MET A 222 2.20 15.07 -6.65
N PRO A 223 3.11 15.86 -6.06
CA PRO A 223 4.09 16.51 -6.88
C PRO A 223 4.73 15.37 -7.66
N VAL A 224 4.40 15.27 -8.95
CA VAL A 224 5.21 14.48 -9.89
C VAL A 224 6.59 15.02 -9.58
N ALA A 225 7.42 14.19 -8.93
CA ALA A 225 8.72 14.61 -8.49
C ALA A 225 9.33 15.31 -9.70
N SER A 226 9.44 16.65 -9.62
CA SER A 226 10.03 17.41 -10.71
C SER A 226 11.37 16.72 -10.91
N PRO A 227 11.65 16.17 -12.10
CA PRO A 227 12.81 15.30 -12.30
C PRO A 227 13.98 16.02 -11.69
N SER A 228 14.49 15.46 -10.59
CA SER A 228 15.51 16.10 -9.78
C SER A 228 16.61 16.45 -10.77
N ARG A 229 16.78 17.75 -11.04
CA ARG A 229 17.94 18.24 -11.78
C ARG A 229 19.12 17.81 -10.93
N LEU A 230 19.68 16.66 -11.25
CA LEU A 230 21.03 16.33 -10.85
C LEU A 230 21.86 17.55 -11.25
N PRO A 231 22.67 18.12 -10.33
CA PRO A 231 23.60 19.17 -10.71
C PRO A 231 24.40 18.60 -11.88
N ALA A 232 24.37 19.32 -13.01
CA ALA A 232 25.15 18.97 -14.18
C ALA A 232 26.58 18.76 -13.69
N ALA A 233 27.11 17.55 -13.90
CA ALA A 233 28.52 17.30 -13.69
C ALA A 233 29.27 18.30 -14.58
N SER A 234 29.94 19.26 -13.94
CA SER A 234 30.89 20.15 -14.60
C SER A 234 32.02 19.28 -15.12
N HIS A 235 31.94 18.89 -16.39
CA HIS A 235 33.09 18.43 -17.14
C HIS A 235 34.01 19.63 -17.35
N ASP A 236 34.89 19.86 -16.39
CA ASP A 236 36.11 20.65 -16.62
C ASP A 236 36.98 19.88 -17.61
N ASN A 237 36.82 20.21 -18.88
CA ASN A 237 37.66 19.73 -19.96
C ASN A 237 38.95 20.55 -19.93
N ASN A 238 39.93 20.08 -19.15
CA ASN A 238 41.26 20.67 -19.08
C ASN A 238 42.01 20.35 -20.38
N ASN A 239 41.90 21.25 -21.36
CA ASN A 239 42.52 21.16 -22.66
C ASN A 239 44.00 21.54 -22.54
N ASN A 240 44.85 20.56 -22.25
CA ASN A 240 46.29 20.74 -22.13
C ASN A 240 46.94 20.66 -23.53
N ASN A 241 46.96 21.79 -24.23
CA ASN A 241 47.78 22.00 -25.41
C ASN A 241 49.11 22.58 -24.94
N ASN A 242 50.19 21.80 -24.97
CA ASN A 242 51.53 22.36 -24.95
C ASN A 242 52.40 21.73 -26.03
N ARG A 243 53.04 22.64 -26.76
CA ARG A 243 54.10 22.45 -27.76
C ARG A 243 55.36 21.84 -27.15
#